data_AF-N8WY39-F1
#
_entry.id   AF-N8WY39-F1
#
_cell.length_a   1.000
_cell.length_b   1.000
_cell.length_c   1.000
_cell.angle_alpha   90.00
_cell.angle_beta   90.00
_cell.angle_gamma   90.00
#
_symmetry.space_group_name_H-M   'P 1'
#
loop_
_entity.id
_entity.type
_entity.pdbx_description
1 polymer ?
#
loop_
_entity_poly.entity_id
_entity_poly.type
_entity_poly.pdbx_seq_one_letter_code
_entity_poly.pdbx_strand_id
1 'polypeptide(L)'
;MKNVNYDFVLEQIYNFLLLRPDFNSKTNFEKIAEYFRALNEGTDDEFNFEKPNKISGKFGSKKNIVIVNAPEINNKNNFLEWVDRQINL
;
A
#
# COMPACT_ATOMS: atom_id res chain seq x y z
N MET A 1 13.04 19.18 11.35
CA MET A 1 13.42 17.75 11.31
C MET A 1 13.34 17.31 9.86
N LYS A 2 14.42 16.78 9.28
CA LYS A 2 14.37 16.22 7.92
C LYS A 2 13.39 15.04 7.96
N ASN A 3 12.28 15.18 7.24
CA ASN A 3 11.32 14.10 7.02
C ASN A 3 12.10 12.83 6.65
N VAL A 4 11.79 11.72 7.30
CA VAL A 4 12.07 10.41 6.67
C VAL A 4 11.55 10.54 5.25
N ASN A 5 12.41 10.29 4.25
CA ASN A 5 12.01 10.49 2.87
C ASN A 5 10.90 9.46 2.59
N TYR A 6 9.64 9.88 2.66
CA TYR A 6 8.48 8.98 2.71
C TYR A 6 8.46 8.09 1.46
N ASP A 7 8.84 8.66 0.32
CA ASP A 7 9.10 7.99 -0.96
C ASP A 7 10.03 6.78 -0.80
N PHE A 8 11.08 6.91 0.01
CA PHE A 8 12.03 5.82 0.25
C PHE A 8 11.40 4.69 1.06
N VAL A 9 10.51 4.99 2.02
CA VAL A 9 9.78 3.96 2.78
C VAL A 9 8.78 3.23 1.89
N LEU A 10 8.04 3.97 1.05
CA LEU A 10 7.10 3.38 0.08
C LEU A 10 7.83 2.43 -0.88
N GLU A 11 8.97 2.86 -1.40
CA GLU A 11 9.81 2.04 -2.28
C GLU A 11 10.42 0.83 -1.55
N GLN A 12 10.84 0.96 -0.29
CA GLN A 12 11.36 -0.16 0.50
C GLN A 12 10.32 -1.26 0.72
N ILE A 13 9.08 -0.87 1.08
CA ILE A 13 7.98 -1.82 1.26
C ILE A 13 7.71 -2.55 -0.06
N TYR A 14 7.65 -1.80 -1.18
CA TYR A 14 7.49 -2.37 -2.52
C TYR A 14 8.56 -3.41 -2.83
N ASN A 15 9.83 -3.03 -2.68
CA ASN A 15 10.96 -3.90 -2.99
C ASN A 15 10.98 -5.14 -2.07
N PHE A 16 10.64 -4.99 -0.78
CA PHE A 16 10.55 -6.10 0.16
C PHE A 16 9.48 -7.11 -0.24
N LEU A 17 8.32 -6.65 -0.69
CA LEU A 17 7.23 -7.53 -1.13
C LEU A 17 7.58 -8.32 -2.39
N LEU A 18 8.29 -7.70 -3.34
CA LEU A 18 8.76 -8.39 -4.56
C LEU A 18 9.70 -9.57 -4.28
N LEU A 19 10.40 -9.56 -3.15
CA LEU A 19 11.29 -10.66 -2.75
C LEU A 19 10.55 -11.87 -2.19
N ARG A 20 9.25 -11.74 -1.88
CA ARG A 20 8.47 -12.86 -1.34
C ARG A 20 8.16 -13.86 -2.47
N PRO A 21 8.44 -15.17 -2.29
CA PRO A 21 8.29 -16.18 -3.33
C PRO A 21 6.93 -16.18 -4.03
N ASP A 22 5.85 -16.00 -3.25
CA ASP A 22 4.48 -16.12 -3.74
C ASP A 22 3.87 -14.76 -4.15
N PHE A 23 4.63 -13.66 -4.05
CA PHE A 23 4.07 -12.35 -4.35
C PHE A 23 3.72 -12.24 -5.82
N ASN A 24 4.60 -12.69 -6.70
CA ASN A 24 4.42 -12.53 -8.15
C ASN A 24 3.22 -13.30 -8.70
N SER A 25 2.85 -14.43 -8.09
CA SER A 25 1.68 -15.25 -8.49
C SER A 25 0.34 -14.70 -8.01
N LYS A 26 0.32 -13.68 -7.14
CA LYS A 26 -0.91 -13.05 -6.65
C LYS A 26 -1.58 -12.19 -7.72
N THR A 27 -2.89 -12.06 -7.60
CA THR A 27 -3.67 -11.07 -8.35
C THR A 27 -3.22 -9.65 -8.02
N ASN A 28 -3.44 -8.68 -8.92
CA ASN A 28 -3.10 -7.28 -8.65
C ASN A 28 -3.78 -6.77 -7.36
N PHE A 29 -5.04 -7.17 -7.15
CA PHE A 29 -5.80 -6.89 -5.94
C PHE A 29 -5.09 -7.38 -4.66
N GLU A 30 -4.69 -8.65 -4.61
CA GLU A 30 -4.00 -9.22 -3.45
C GLU A 30 -2.66 -8.54 -3.19
N LYS A 31 -1.92 -8.19 -4.25
CA LYS A 31 -0.65 -7.47 -4.15
C LYS A 31 -0.85 -6.07 -3.55
N ILE A 32 -1.88 -5.34 -3.99
CA ILE A 32 -2.26 -4.04 -3.44
C ILE A 32 -2.66 -4.17 -1.97
N ALA A 33 -3.46 -5.17 -1.62
CA ALA A 33 -3.87 -5.43 -0.25
C ALA A 33 -2.67 -5.74 0.66
N GLU A 34 -1.73 -6.56 0.21
CA GLU A 34 -0.49 -6.83 0.95
C GLU A 34 0.40 -5.59 1.10
N TYR A 35 0.45 -4.74 0.08
CA TYR A 35 1.17 -3.48 0.14
C TYR A 35 0.60 -2.56 1.23
N PHE A 36 -0.72 -2.34 1.24
CA PHE A 36 -1.33 -1.53 2.30
C PHE A 36 -1.26 -2.20 3.67
N ARG A 37 -1.28 -3.54 3.76
CA ARG A 37 -1.05 -4.22 5.03
C ARG A 37 0.36 -3.97 5.56
N ALA A 38 1.37 -4.00 4.71
CA ALA A 38 2.75 -3.69 5.11
C ALA A 38 2.97 -2.20 5.43
N LEU A 39 2.18 -1.31 4.84
CA LEU A 39 2.20 0.14 5.11
C LEU A 39 1.43 0.53 6.38
N ASN A 40 0.55 -0.34 6.87
CA ASN A 40 -0.27 -0.08 8.05
C ASN A 40 0.60 0.15 9.29
N GLU A 41 0.47 1.32 9.91
CA GLU A 41 1.16 1.69 11.15
C GLU A 41 0.41 1.21 12.42
N GLY A 42 -0.77 0.61 12.22
CA GLY A 42 -1.57 0.01 13.27
C GLY A 42 -1.22 -1.46 13.51
N THR A 43 -1.99 -2.10 14.37
CA THR A 43 -2.00 -3.55 14.55
C THR A 43 -2.65 -4.25 13.36
N ASP A 44 -2.40 -5.55 13.20
CA ASP A 44 -3.01 -6.36 12.15
C ASP A 44 -4.55 -6.37 12.23
N ASP A 45 -5.11 -6.30 13.45
CA ASP A 45 -6.56 -6.24 13.70
C ASP A 45 -7.18 -4.91 13.24
N GLU A 46 -6.38 -3.83 13.16
CA GLU A 46 -6.82 -2.54 12.64
C GLU A 46 -6.84 -2.51 11.10
N PHE A 47 -6.18 -3.47 10.44
CA PHE A 47 -6.19 -3.58 8.98
C PHE A 47 -7.37 -4.42 8.48
N ASN A 48 -8.30 -3.77 7.79
CA ASN A 48 -9.53 -4.41 7.34
C ASN A 48 -9.78 -4.19 5.85
N PHE A 49 -10.28 -5.25 5.19
CA PHE A 49 -10.77 -5.15 3.83
C PHE A 49 -12.29 -4.92 3.83
N GLU A 50 -12.70 -3.70 3.50
CA GLU A 50 -14.09 -3.31 3.35
C GLU A 50 -14.53 -3.53 1.89
N LYS A 51 -15.34 -4.56 1.66
CA LYS A 51 -15.86 -4.88 0.32
C LYS A 51 -16.71 -3.72 -0.24
N PRO A 52 -16.64 -3.45 -1.56
CA PRO A 52 -15.91 -4.21 -2.57
C PRO A 52 -14.47 -3.76 -2.83
N ASN A 53 -14.07 -2.52 -2.50
CA ASN A 53 -12.80 -1.93 -2.96
C ASN A 53 -12.22 -0.91 -1.96
N LYS A 54 -12.35 -1.16 -0.66
CA LYS A 54 -11.88 -0.23 0.36
C LYS A 54 -11.00 -0.97 1.37
N ILE A 55 -9.95 -0.31 1.80
CA ILE A 55 -9.06 -0.78 2.87
C ILE A 55 -9.16 0.23 4.01
N SER A 56 -9.32 -0.26 5.24
CA SER A 56 -9.17 0.54 6.44
C SER A 56 -7.94 0.09 7.24
N GLY A 57 -7.31 1.05 7.90
CA GLY A 57 -6.04 0.89 8.61
C GLY A 57 -5.54 2.22 9.13
N LYS A 58 -4.27 2.30 9.52
CA LYS A 58 -3.60 3.52 9.95
C LYS A 58 -2.48 3.85 8.98
N PHE A 59 -2.67 4.90 8.18
CA PHE A 59 -1.72 5.38 7.18
C PHE A 59 -1.40 6.85 7.49
N GLY A 60 -0.70 7.11 8.59
CA GLY A 60 -0.54 8.45 9.15
C GLY A 60 -1.88 9.05 9.59
N SER A 61 -2.30 10.15 8.95
CA SER A 61 -3.58 10.81 9.21
C SER A 61 -4.78 10.17 8.49
N LYS A 62 -4.53 9.30 7.51
CA LYS A 62 -5.56 8.61 6.73
C LYS A 62 -5.93 7.27 7.35
N LYS A 63 -7.22 6.97 7.30
CA LYS A 63 -7.79 5.72 7.84
C LYS A 63 -8.42 4.79 6.81
N ASN A 64 -8.68 5.31 5.62
CA ASN A 64 -9.48 4.65 4.61
C ASN A 64 -8.89 4.94 3.24
N ILE A 65 -8.70 3.91 2.42
CA ILE A 65 -8.17 4.01 1.06
C ILE A 65 -9.13 3.27 0.12
N VAL A 66 -9.54 3.93 -0.97
CA VAL A 66 -10.38 3.32 -2.01
C VAL A 66 -9.48 2.83 -3.14
N ILE A 67 -9.48 1.53 -3.41
CA ILE A 67 -8.51 0.88 -4.33
C ILE A 67 -9.10 0.54 -5.71
N VAL A 68 -10.34 0.97 -5.99
CA VAL A 68 -11.04 0.63 -7.25
C VAL A 68 -10.29 1.06 -8.52
N ASN A 69 -9.54 2.15 -8.44
CA ASN A 69 -8.77 2.71 -9.56
C ASN A 69 -7.26 2.66 -9.30
N ALA A 70 -6.80 1.73 -8.46
CA ALA A 70 -5.39 1.57 -8.17
C ALA A 70 -4.64 1.14 -9.45
N PRO A 71 -3.49 1.75 -9.78
CA PRO A 71 -2.63 1.29 -10.86
C PRO A 71 -2.17 -0.15 -10.64
N GLU A 72 -1.85 -0.84 -11.73
CA GLU A 72 -1.17 -2.14 -11.67
C GLU A 72 0.16 -2.01 -10.91
N ILE A 73 0.37 -2.87 -9.92
CA ILE A 73 1.57 -2.82 -9.08
C ILE A 73 2.87 -3.08 -9.86
N ASN A 74 2.78 -3.74 -11.02
CA ASN A 74 3.91 -3.94 -11.93
C ASN A 74 4.37 -2.62 -12.58
N ASN A 75 3.51 -1.60 -12.62
CA ASN A 75 3.89 -0.25 -13.02
C ASN A 75 4.35 0.54 -11.78
N LYS A 76 5.54 0.20 -11.28
CA LYS A 76 6.11 0.69 -10.02
C LYS A 76 5.92 2.20 -9.82
N ASN A 77 6.33 3.01 -10.79
CA ASN A 77 6.33 4.46 -10.63
C ASN A 77 4.90 5.00 -10.49
N ASN A 78 3.99 4.58 -11.37
CA ASN A 78 2.59 5.02 -11.30
C ASN A 78 1.91 4.53 -10.01
N PHE A 79 2.22 3.31 -9.58
CA PHE A 79 1.68 2.74 -8.35
C PHE A 79 2.16 3.50 -7.11
N LEU A 80 3.48 3.72 -6.96
CA LEU A 80 4.04 4.42 -5.80
C LEU A 80 3.59 5.88 -5.75
N GLU A 81 3.54 6.57 -6.89
CA GLU A 81 2.99 7.93 -6.97
C GLU A 81 1.51 7.96 -6.57
N TRP A 82 0.73 6.96 -6.98
CA TRP A 82 -0.67 6.85 -6.58
C TRP A 82 -0.82 6.60 -5.08
N VAL A 83 -0.01 5.71 -4.49
CA VAL A 83 0.00 5.43 -3.05
C VAL A 83 0.30 6.70 -2.25
N ASP A 84 1.34 7.43 -2.64
CA ASP A 84 1.74 8.68 -1.98
C ASP A 84 0.57 9.67 -1.92
N ARG A 85 -0.11 9.85 -3.07
CA ARG A 85 -1.33 10.67 -3.15
C ARG A 85 -2.45 10.17 -2.25
N GLN A 86 -2.60 8.86 -2.02
CA GLN A 86 -3.67 8.36 -1.15
C GLN A 86 -3.44 8.67 0.33
N ILE A 87 -2.18 8.72 0.77
CA ILE A 87 -1.84 8.84 2.19
C ILE A 87 -1.46 10.27 2.59
N ASN A 88 -1.00 11.10 1.63
CA ASN A 88 -0.54 12.48 1.88
C ASN A 88 -1.48 13.59 1.38
N LEU A 89 -2.52 13.30 0.59
CA LEU A 89 -3.61 14.25 0.25
C LEU A 89 -4.84 13.97 1.09
#